data_AF-A0A975S7E5-F1
#
_entry.id   AF-A0A975S7E5-F1
#
_cell.length_a   1.000
_cell.length_b   1.000
_cell.length_c   1.000
_cell.angle_alpha   90.00
_cell.angle_beta   90.00
_cell.angle_gamma   90.00
#
_symmetry.space_group_name_H-M   'P 1'
#
loop_
_entity.id
_entity.type
_entity.pdbx_description
1 polymer ?
#
loop_
_entity_poly.entity_id
_entity_poly.type
_entity_poly.pdbx_seq_one_letter_code
_entity_poly.pdbx_strand_id
1 'polypeptide(L)'
;MAKGALAIGVGAALLLGGGGTLAVWNQTQAANAGQIQAGDLELTTQPGVWKNAYGTVVDLVPNNGIEDYKVVPGDVLTYSQEMNVKLTGDLMQAKLSIQNLPKSEFALQNVSIENVVVRDSAGKDLKDAILKPANSGTVTASAKFTFKQDTDLRANVNAVADFAAVSYKLDQQVLPTPTASATPGK
;
A
#
# COMPACT_ATOMS: atom_id res chain seq x y z
N MET A 1 -85.19 7.05 -46.83
CA MET A 1 -84.93 5.70 -47.38
C MET A 1 -84.29 5.87 -48.76
N ALA A 2 -82.95 5.99 -48.80
CA ALA A 2 -82.20 6.19 -50.05
C ALA A 2 -81.65 4.85 -50.53
N LYS A 3 -81.84 4.57 -51.81
CA LYS A 3 -81.27 3.45 -52.58
C LYS A 3 -79.84 3.79 -53.03
N GLY A 4 -79.02 2.75 -53.25
CA GLY A 4 -77.77 2.81 -54.02
C GLY A 4 -76.74 1.82 -53.43
N ALA A 5 -76.72 0.54 -53.81
CA ALA A 5 -76.11 -0.03 -55.03
C ALA A 5 -74.56 0.01 -55.01
N LEU A 6 -73.99 -1.20 -54.84
CA LEU A 6 -72.69 -1.75 -55.26
C LEU A 6 -71.52 -0.83 -55.67
N ALA A 7 -70.33 -1.14 -55.16
CA ALA A 7 -69.17 -1.53 -55.98
C ALA A 7 -68.05 -2.15 -55.12
N ILE A 8 -67.75 -3.43 -55.36
CA ILE A 8 -66.52 -4.10 -54.91
C ILE A 8 -65.43 -3.71 -55.91
N GLY A 9 -64.42 -2.96 -55.45
CA GLY A 9 -63.20 -2.68 -56.20
C GLY A 9 -62.09 -3.62 -55.80
N VAL A 10 -61.76 -4.57 -56.67
CA VAL A 10 -60.57 -5.43 -56.57
C VAL A 10 -59.33 -4.56 -56.65
N GLY A 11 -58.61 -4.42 -55.54
CA GLY A 11 -57.28 -3.80 -55.47
C GLY A 11 -56.19 -4.87 -55.42
N ALA A 12 -56.16 -5.79 -56.39
CA ALA A 12 -55.02 -6.68 -56.59
C ALA A 12 -54.08 -6.05 -57.61
N ALA A 13 -53.07 -5.32 -57.13
CA ALA A 13 -51.76 -5.15 -57.74
C ALA A 13 -51.06 -3.98 -57.04
N LEU A 14 -49.98 -4.27 -56.29
CA LEU A 14 -48.77 -3.42 -56.13
C LEU A 14 -47.78 -3.97 -55.08
N LEU A 15 -47.58 -5.28 -54.99
CA LEU A 15 -46.43 -5.83 -54.24
C LEU A 15 -45.44 -6.60 -55.14
N LEU A 16 -45.63 -6.56 -56.45
CA LEU A 16 -44.67 -7.05 -57.44
C LEU A 16 -44.13 -5.86 -58.24
N GLY A 17 -43.45 -4.96 -57.53
CA GLY A 17 -42.74 -3.81 -58.08
C GLY A 17 -41.24 -3.92 -57.79
N GLY A 18 -40.53 -4.63 -58.67
CA GLY A 18 -39.17 -4.33 -59.13
C GLY A 18 -38.04 -4.11 -58.12
N GLY A 19 -37.09 -5.04 -58.09
CA GLY A 19 -35.67 -4.70 -57.86
C GLY A 19 -35.30 -4.11 -56.51
N GLY A 20 -36.02 -4.46 -55.44
CA GLY A 20 -35.68 -4.06 -54.08
C GLY A 20 -34.35 -4.68 -53.65
N THR A 21 -33.28 -3.91 -53.85
CA THR A 21 -31.99 -3.97 -53.16
C THR A 21 -32.10 -4.71 -51.83
N LEU A 22 -31.20 -5.69 -51.58
CA LEU A 22 -31.03 -6.34 -50.27
C LEU A 22 -31.05 -5.27 -49.18
N ALA A 23 -32.22 -5.03 -48.56
CA ALA A 23 -32.33 -4.10 -47.47
C ALA A 23 -31.72 -4.81 -46.27
N VAL A 24 -30.42 -4.65 -46.07
CA VAL A 24 -29.74 -5.21 -44.91
C VAL A 24 -30.08 -4.27 -43.75
N TRP A 25 -31.07 -4.64 -42.95
CA TRP A 25 -31.43 -3.92 -41.73
C TRP A 25 -30.28 -4.10 -40.74
N ASN A 26 -29.54 -3.03 -40.48
CA ASN A 26 -28.49 -3.01 -39.49
C ASN A 26 -28.82 -1.95 -38.45
N GLN A 27 -28.68 -2.30 -37.17
CA GLN A 27 -28.79 -1.39 -36.06
C GLN A 27 -27.52 -1.51 -35.23
N THR A 28 -26.82 -0.41 -35.06
CA THR A 28 -25.65 -0.32 -34.19
C THR A 28 -26.04 0.45 -32.94
N GLN A 29 -25.75 -0.14 -31.77
CA GLN A 29 -25.82 0.56 -30.48
C GLN A 29 -24.43 0.56 -29.86
N ALA A 30 -24.04 1.72 -29.33
CA ALA A 30 -22.81 1.81 -28.56
C ALA A 30 -22.99 1.02 -27.27
N ALA A 31 -22.07 0.09 -27.01
CA ALA A 31 -21.90 -0.44 -25.67
C ALA A 31 -21.30 0.68 -24.81
N ASN A 32 -22.05 1.20 -23.84
CA ASN A 32 -21.49 2.11 -22.83
C ASN A 32 -20.67 1.29 -21.83
N ALA A 33 -19.53 0.77 -22.30
CA ALA A 33 -18.71 -0.21 -21.59
C ALA A 33 -17.79 0.42 -20.51
N GLY A 34 -17.88 1.74 -20.29
CA GLY A 34 -17.14 2.44 -19.26
C GLY A 34 -15.64 2.61 -19.54
N GLN A 35 -14.89 3.01 -18.50
CA GLN A 35 -13.44 3.20 -18.52
C GLN A 35 -12.79 2.39 -17.39
N ILE A 36 -11.57 1.91 -17.62
CA ILE A 36 -10.75 1.22 -16.63
C ILE A 36 -9.55 2.11 -16.32
N GLN A 37 -9.26 2.30 -15.04
CA GLN A 37 -8.10 3.07 -14.56
C GLN A 37 -7.23 2.20 -13.66
N ALA A 38 -5.92 2.44 -13.70
CA ALA A 38 -4.97 1.76 -12.83
C ALA A 38 -5.01 2.34 -11.41
N GLY A 39 -4.71 1.50 -10.42
CA GLY A 39 -4.49 1.91 -9.05
C GLY A 39 -3.11 2.53 -8.83
N ASP A 40 -2.78 2.77 -7.57
CA ASP A 40 -1.55 3.43 -7.12
C ASP A 40 -1.01 2.76 -5.85
N LEU A 41 0.32 2.67 -5.74
CA LEU A 41 1.04 2.05 -4.64
C LEU A 41 2.23 2.94 -4.28
N GLU A 42 2.14 3.62 -3.15
CA GLU A 42 3.14 4.61 -2.75
C GLU A 42 3.48 4.49 -1.25
N LEU A 43 4.77 4.59 -0.95
CA LEU A 43 5.32 4.70 0.40
C LEU A 43 6.23 5.93 0.44
N THR A 44 5.91 6.88 1.31
CA THR A 44 6.75 8.05 1.58
C THR A 44 7.14 8.08 3.05
N THR A 45 8.34 8.59 3.34
CA THR A 45 8.90 8.62 4.70
C THR A 45 9.31 10.03 5.08
N GLN A 46 9.04 10.42 6.32
CA GLN A 46 9.62 11.62 6.91
C GLN A 46 10.98 11.30 7.57
N PRO A 47 11.81 12.32 7.88
CA PRO A 47 13.02 12.10 8.67
C PRO A 47 12.67 11.46 10.01
N GLY A 48 13.41 10.40 10.37
CA GLY A 48 13.29 9.79 11.68
C GLY A 48 13.96 10.62 12.76
N VAL A 49 13.46 10.52 13.99
CA VAL A 49 13.94 11.28 15.14
C VAL A 49 14.34 10.31 16.24
N TRP A 50 15.53 10.51 16.80
CA TRP A 50 15.99 9.85 18.01
C TRP A 50 15.81 10.77 19.21
N LYS A 51 15.36 10.22 20.33
CA LYS A 51 15.29 10.91 21.62
C LYS A 51 15.97 10.10 22.70
N ASN A 52 16.64 10.76 23.63
CA ASN A 52 17.14 10.13 24.84
C ASN A 52 16.02 9.92 25.88
N ALA A 53 16.35 9.27 26.99
CA ALA A 53 15.41 8.99 28.08
C ALA A 53 14.76 10.25 28.70
N TYR A 54 15.36 11.43 28.50
CA TYR A 54 14.85 12.72 28.96
C TYR A 54 13.97 13.43 27.92
N GLY A 55 13.75 12.81 26.75
CA GLY A 55 12.95 13.36 25.67
C GLY A 55 13.68 14.38 24.78
N THR A 56 14.97 14.61 25.01
CA THR A 56 15.80 15.48 24.18
C THR A 56 16.07 14.80 22.84
N VAL A 57 15.86 15.52 21.74
CA VAL A 57 16.22 15.04 20.41
C VAL A 57 17.74 14.94 20.31
N VAL A 58 18.22 13.78 19.87
CA VAL A 58 19.64 13.51 19.66
C VAL A 58 19.87 13.29 18.17
N ASP A 59 20.96 13.87 17.67
CA ASP A 59 21.37 13.67 16.30
C ASP A 59 22.42 12.56 16.23
N LEU A 60 22.12 11.52 15.44
CA LEU A 60 22.98 10.37 15.24
C LEU A 60 23.60 10.33 13.84
N VAL A 61 23.34 11.34 13.01
CA VAL A 61 23.91 11.42 11.67
C VAL A 61 25.31 12.04 11.76
N PRO A 62 26.38 11.30 11.44
CA PRO A 62 27.72 11.88 11.41
C PRO A 62 27.75 12.99 10.35
N ASN A 63 28.31 14.17 10.69
CA ASN A 63 28.58 15.32 9.81
C ASN A 63 27.51 16.44 9.66
N ASN A 64 26.47 16.51 10.51
CA ASN A 64 25.57 17.70 10.55
C ASN A 64 26.07 18.87 11.44
N GLY A 65 27.27 18.76 12.03
CA GLY A 65 27.86 19.81 12.87
C GLY A 65 27.45 19.78 14.35
N ILE A 66 26.69 18.77 14.79
CA ILE A 66 26.45 18.46 16.20
C ILE A 66 27.39 17.31 16.60
N GLU A 67 28.02 17.36 17.77
CA GLU A 67 28.90 16.29 18.25
C GLU A 67 28.17 14.93 18.21
N ASP A 68 28.84 13.88 17.72
CA ASP A 68 28.28 12.52 17.68
C ASP A 68 27.75 12.15 19.06
N TYR A 69 26.44 11.94 19.20
CA TYR A 69 25.85 11.58 20.47
C TYR A 69 26.51 10.29 21.00
N LYS A 70 27.18 10.39 22.15
CA LYS A 70 27.88 9.26 22.78
C LYS A 70 27.05 8.72 23.93
N VAL A 71 26.57 7.49 23.77
CA VAL A 71 25.84 6.79 24.82
C VAL A 71 26.76 6.43 25.99
N VAL A 72 26.21 6.47 27.20
CA VAL A 72 26.86 5.94 28.42
C VAL A 72 26.06 4.75 28.98
N PRO A 73 26.67 3.87 29.79
CA PRO A 73 25.92 2.80 30.45
C PRO A 73 24.71 3.35 31.21
N GLY A 74 23.52 2.79 30.92
CA GLY A 74 22.23 3.26 31.42
C GLY A 74 21.41 4.06 30.42
N ASP A 75 22.00 4.50 29.30
CA ASP A 75 21.28 5.27 28.28
C ASP A 75 20.20 4.44 27.57
N VAL A 76 19.08 5.11 27.33
CA VAL A 76 17.98 4.60 26.52
C VAL A 76 17.67 5.61 25.44
N LEU A 77 17.72 5.17 24.19
CA LEU A 77 17.34 5.96 23.02
C LEU A 77 16.10 5.37 22.37
N THR A 78 15.14 6.22 22.02
CA THR A 78 13.92 5.85 21.33
C THR A 78 13.89 6.51 19.95
N TYR A 79 13.63 5.70 18.92
CA TYR A 79 13.45 6.13 17.55
C TYR A 79 11.97 6.23 17.20
N SER A 80 11.61 7.27 16.44
CA SER A 80 10.29 7.42 15.84
C SER A 80 10.40 7.99 14.44
N GLN A 81 9.74 7.37 13.47
CA GLN A 81 9.66 7.84 12.10
C GLN A 81 8.26 7.69 11.55
N GLU A 82 7.71 8.77 11.02
CA GLU A 82 6.42 8.74 10.34
C GLU A 82 6.58 8.41 8.86
N MET A 83 5.66 7.60 8.36
CA MET A 83 5.57 7.20 6.96
C MET A 83 4.12 7.29 6.50
N ASN A 84 3.90 7.59 5.23
CA ASN A 84 2.57 7.58 4.62
C ASN A 84 2.50 6.45 3.60
N VAL A 85 1.51 5.58 3.78
CA VAL A 85 1.18 4.48 2.88
C VAL A 85 -0.07 4.85 2.11
N LYS A 86 0.00 4.82 0.78
CA LYS A 86 -1.15 5.06 -0.10
C LYS A 86 -1.39 3.85 -0.99
N LEU A 87 -2.60 3.31 -0.90
CA LEU A 87 -3.06 2.14 -1.62
C LEU A 87 -4.35 2.48 -2.36
N THR A 88 -4.33 2.45 -3.68
CA THR A 88 -5.50 2.67 -4.53
C THR A 88 -5.71 1.48 -5.45
N GLY A 89 -6.97 1.06 -5.60
CA GLY A 89 -7.39 -0.04 -6.48
C GLY A 89 -8.28 -1.05 -5.77
N ASP A 90 -9.32 -1.53 -6.46
CA ASP A 90 -10.41 -2.32 -5.87
C ASP A 90 -9.94 -3.65 -5.25
N LEU A 91 -8.89 -4.23 -5.83
CA LEU A 91 -8.29 -5.49 -5.39
C LEU A 91 -6.86 -5.29 -4.85
N MET A 92 -6.48 -4.07 -4.48
CA MET A 92 -5.14 -3.80 -3.98
C MET A 92 -4.88 -4.52 -2.65
N GLN A 93 -3.75 -5.23 -2.58
CA GLN A 93 -3.21 -5.84 -1.38
C GLN A 93 -1.71 -5.59 -1.35
N ALA A 94 -1.18 -5.16 -0.20
CA ALA A 94 0.25 -4.91 -0.04
C ALA A 94 0.76 -5.39 1.32
N LYS A 95 2.05 -5.75 1.38
CA LYS A 95 2.76 -6.04 2.64
C LYS A 95 3.83 -4.99 2.85
N LEU A 96 3.82 -4.34 4.01
CA LEU A 96 4.90 -3.47 4.47
C LEU A 96 5.89 -4.30 5.28
N SER A 97 7.17 -4.22 4.94
CA SER A 97 8.24 -4.98 5.58
C SER A 97 9.48 -4.12 5.83
N ILE A 98 10.28 -4.50 6.83
CA ILE A 98 11.62 -3.96 7.05
C ILE A 98 12.60 -4.85 6.29
N GLN A 99 13.47 -4.26 5.47
CA GLN A 99 14.41 -5.00 4.63
C GLN A 99 15.79 -5.13 5.27
N ASN A 100 16.30 -4.00 5.77
CA ASN A 100 17.63 -3.94 6.37
C ASN A 100 17.51 -3.74 7.88
N LEU A 101 18.26 -4.54 8.63
CA LEU A 101 18.38 -4.41 10.07
C LEU A 101 19.59 -3.55 10.44
N PRO A 102 19.58 -2.89 11.61
CA PRO A 102 20.72 -2.12 12.09
C PRO A 102 21.92 -3.04 12.36
N LYS A 103 23.12 -2.47 12.25
CA LYS A 103 24.38 -3.14 12.61
C LYS A 103 24.86 -2.60 13.94
N SER A 104 25.45 -3.44 14.78
CA SER A 104 25.99 -3.00 16.06
C SER A 104 27.33 -3.67 16.35
N GLU A 105 28.30 -2.85 16.74
CA GLU A 105 29.60 -3.27 17.29
C GLU A 105 29.54 -3.46 18.81
N PHE A 106 28.40 -3.12 19.44
CA PHE A 106 28.20 -3.36 20.85
C PHE A 106 28.14 -4.85 21.14
N ALA A 107 28.73 -5.27 22.26
CA ALA A 107 28.64 -6.65 22.70
C ALA A 107 27.19 -6.93 23.11
N LEU A 108 26.60 -8.03 22.64
CA LEU A 108 25.18 -8.33 22.82
C LEU A 108 24.76 -8.39 24.30
N GLN A 109 25.67 -8.73 25.21
CA GLN A 109 25.39 -8.70 26.64
C GLN A 109 25.23 -7.28 27.19
N ASN A 110 25.81 -6.27 26.55
CA ASN A 110 25.85 -4.88 27.04
C ASN A 110 24.76 -4.00 26.41
N VAL A 111 24.06 -4.47 25.38
CA VAL A 111 22.98 -3.71 24.74
C VAL A 111 21.69 -4.52 24.62
N SER A 112 20.59 -3.80 24.47
CA SER A 112 19.32 -4.35 23.99
C SER A 112 18.83 -3.45 22.87
N ILE A 113 18.58 -4.05 21.70
CA ILE A 113 17.98 -3.36 20.56
C ILE A 113 16.63 -4.01 20.32
N GLU A 114 15.56 -3.29 20.62
CA GLU A 114 14.22 -3.74 20.26
C GLU A 114 14.06 -3.68 18.74
N ASN A 115 13.50 -4.74 18.15
CA ASN A 115 13.21 -4.77 16.73
C ASN A 115 12.34 -3.56 16.35
N VAL A 116 12.58 -3.01 15.15
CA VAL A 116 11.74 -1.96 14.62
C VAL A 116 10.31 -2.49 14.49
N VAL A 117 9.36 -1.80 15.09
CA VAL A 117 7.93 -2.11 14.98
C VAL A 117 7.26 -1.01 14.19
N VAL A 118 6.45 -1.37 13.19
CA VAL A 118 5.62 -0.42 12.45
C VAL A 118 4.19 -0.54 12.93
N ARG A 119 3.58 0.57 13.33
CA ARG A 119 2.19 0.64 13.79
C ARG A 119 1.36 1.60 12.96
N ASP A 120 0.08 1.29 12.80
CA ASP A 120 -0.88 2.27 12.28
C ASP A 120 -1.25 3.33 13.32
N SER A 121 -2.06 4.31 12.93
CA SER A 121 -2.55 5.38 13.81
C SER A 121 -3.42 4.88 14.97
N ALA A 122 -3.94 3.65 14.90
CA ALA A 122 -4.67 3.01 15.99
C ALA A 122 -3.75 2.19 16.93
N GLY A 123 -2.44 2.18 16.67
CA GLY A 123 -1.43 1.47 17.45
C GLY A 123 -1.30 -0.03 17.12
N LYS A 124 -1.95 -0.50 16.05
CA LYS A 124 -1.86 -1.90 15.64
C LYS A 124 -0.53 -2.17 14.94
N ASP A 125 0.17 -3.22 15.37
CA ASP A 125 1.41 -3.70 14.76
C ASP A 125 1.15 -4.31 13.36
N LEU A 126 1.95 -3.90 12.38
CA LEU A 126 1.79 -4.25 10.96
C LEU A 126 2.75 -5.34 10.47
N LYS A 127 3.58 -5.96 11.32
CA LYS A 127 4.65 -6.91 10.93
C LYS A 127 4.25 -7.98 9.89
N ASP A 128 2.99 -8.42 9.92
CA ASP A 128 2.43 -9.42 9.01
C ASP A 128 1.06 -9.03 8.45
N ALA A 129 0.69 -7.76 8.55
CA ALA A 129 -0.59 -7.29 8.04
C ALA A 129 -0.56 -7.24 6.51
N ILE A 130 -1.61 -7.80 5.90
CA ILE A 130 -1.96 -7.49 4.51
C ILE A 130 -2.77 -6.20 4.51
N LEU A 131 -2.20 -5.15 3.95
CA LEU A 131 -2.80 -3.83 3.85
C LEU A 131 -3.68 -3.75 2.60
N LYS A 132 -4.85 -3.12 2.75
CA LYS A 132 -5.83 -2.83 1.69
C LYS A 132 -6.01 -1.31 1.56
N PRO A 133 -6.72 -0.79 0.54
CA PRO A 133 -6.97 0.64 0.39
C PRO A 133 -7.48 1.34 1.66
N ALA A 134 -8.34 0.66 2.43
CA ALA A 134 -8.86 1.16 3.71
C ALA A 134 -7.80 1.33 4.83
N ASN A 135 -6.60 0.76 4.64
CA ASN A 135 -5.46 0.90 5.55
C ASN A 135 -4.48 2.01 5.11
N SER A 136 -4.79 2.75 4.05
CA SER A 136 -3.99 3.90 3.64
C SER A 136 -3.97 4.95 4.75
N GLY A 137 -2.84 5.62 4.91
CA GLY A 137 -2.66 6.67 5.90
C GLY A 137 -1.27 6.64 6.54
N THR A 138 -1.17 7.38 7.64
CA THR A 138 0.08 7.49 8.40
C THR A 138 0.31 6.24 9.25
N VAL A 139 1.53 5.74 9.17
CA VAL A 139 2.07 4.68 10.03
C VAL A 139 3.37 5.17 10.66
N THR A 140 3.70 4.63 11.83
CA THR A 140 4.88 5.03 12.59
C THR A 140 5.77 3.83 12.82
N ALA A 141 7.03 3.94 12.39
CA ALA A 141 8.09 3.02 12.77
C ALA A 141 8.72 3.47 14.09
N SER A 142 8.93 2.54 15.02
CA SER A 142 9.58 2.81 16.29
C SER A 142 10.61 1.75 16.62
N ALA A 143 11.71 2.17 17.25
CA ALA A 143 12.75 1.28 17.75
C ALA A 143 13.26 1.79 19.10
N LYS A 144 13.91 0.92 19.85
CA LYS A 144 14.54 1.29 21.11
C LYS A 144 15.92 0.67 21.19
N PHE A 145 16.89 1.51 21.53
CA PHE A 145 18.25 1.11 21.87
C PHE A 145 18.45 1.33 23.37
N THR A 146 19.07 0.37 24.05
CA THR A 146 19.43 0.48 25.46
C THR A 146 20.86 0.04 25.65
N PHE A 147 21.69 0.92 26.20
CA PHE A 147 23.03 0.58 26.68
C PHE A 147 22.92 0.23 28.16
N LYS A 148 23.18 -1.03 28.52
CA LYS A 148 22.87 -1.52 29.86
C LYS A 148 23.77 -0.91 30.91
N GLN A 149 23.18 -0.61 32.06
CA GLN A 149 23.84 0.03 33.19
C GLN A 149 24.94 -0.83 33.83
N ASP A 150 24.83 -2.15 33.73
CA ASP A 150 25.79 -3.14 34.23
C ASP A 150 26.97 -3.38 33.28
N THR A 151 27.13 -2.53 32.25
CA THR A 151 28.31 -2.58 31.39
C THR A 151 29.56 -2.22 32.19
N ASP A 152 30.43 -3.22 32.40
CA ASP A 152 31.62 -3.04 33.23
C ASP A 152 32.78 -2.34 32.50
N LEU A 153 33.59 -1.64 33.31
CA LEU A 153 34.90 -1.08 32.92
C LEU A 153 34.84 -0.17 31.67
N ARG A 154 35.62 -0.52 30.64
CA ARG A 154 35.74 0.19 29.36
C ARG A 154 35.14 -0.62 28.21
N ALA A 155 34.23 -1.55 28.51
CA ALA A 155 33.58 -2.32 27.47
C ALA A 155 32.80 -1.40 26.53
N ASN A 156 32.88 -1.67 25.23
CA ASN A 156 32.21 -0.93 24.16
C ASN A 156 32.53 0.56 24.05
N VAL A 157 33.67 1.01 24.61
CA VAL A 157 34.23 2.33 24.27
C VAL A 157 34.47 2.41 22.77
N ASN A 158 33.98 3.49 22.15
CA ASN A 158 34.01 3.75 20.71
C ASN A 158 33.20 2.77 19.83
N ALA A 159 32.43 1.84 20.42
CA ALA A 159 31.57 0.97 19.63
C ALA A 159 30.45 1.79 18.98
N VAL A 160 30.10 1.43 17.75
CA VAL A 160 29.05 2.09 16.98
C VAL A 160 27.84 1.17 16.79
N ALA A 161 26.65 1.72 16.99
CA ALA A 161 25.41 1.12 16.53
C ALA A 161 24.90 1.94 15.33
N ASP A 162 24.93 1.33 14.15
CA ASP A 162 24.56 1.96 12.88
C ASP A 162 23.14 1.57 12.46
N PHE A 163 22.28 2.59 12.41
CA PHE A 163 20.88 2.49 11.99
C PHE A 163 20.64 3.09 10.59
N ALA A 164 21.67 3.62 9.92
CA ALA A 164 21.53 4.30 8.63
C ALA A 164 21.08 3.36 7.50
N ALA A 165 21.34 2.06 7.63
CA ALA A 165 20.95 1.07 6.64
C ALA A 165 19.47 0.70 6.69
N VAL A 166 18.74 1.01 7.78
CA VAL A 166 17.34 0.59 7.97
C VAL A 166 16.46 1.13 6.85
N SER A 167 15.71 0.24 6.21
CA SER A 167 14.85 0.57 5.08
C SER A 167 13.55 -0.24 5.11
N TYR A 168 12.52 0.30 4.47
CA TYR A 168 11.20 -0.28 4.39
C TYR A 168 10.83 -0.58 2.94
N LYS A 169 10.02 -1.61 2.75
CA LYS A 169 9.53 -2.02 1.44
C LYS A 169 8.04 -2.30 1.51
N LEU A 170 7.30 -1.68 0.60
CA LEU A 170 5.89 -1.91 0.39
C LEU A 170 5.72 -2.74 -0.89
N ASP A 171 5.38 -4.01 -0.72
CA ASP A 171 5.25 -4.97 -1.82
C ASP A 171 3.79 -5.26 -2.14
N GLN A 172 3.39 -5.06 -3.39
CA GLN A 172 2.10 -5.53 -3.88
C GLN A 172 2.03 -7.07 -3.80
N GLN A 173 0.90 -7.58 -3.34
CA GLN A 173 0.65 -9.01 -3.27
C GLN A 173 -0.14 -9.47 -4.49
N VAL A 174 0.22 -10.65 -5.00
CA VAL A 174 -0.52 -11.28 -6.10
C VAL A 174 -1.92 -11.66 -5.65
N LEU A 175 -2.90 -11.39 -6.51
CA LEU A 175 -4.26 -11.82 -6.26
C LEU A 175 -4.38 -13.34 -6.41
N PRO A 176 -5.18 -14.00 -5.56
CA PRO A 176 -5.46 -15.42 -5.74
C PRO A 176 -6.19 -15.64 -7.07
N THR A 177 -5.83 -16.69 -7.79
CA THR A 177 -6.48 -17.06 -9.03
C THR A 177 -7.96 -17.39 -8.77
N PRO A 178 -8.92 -16.76 -9.45
CA PRO A 178 -10.32 -17.13 -9.33
C PRO A 178 -10.49 -18.60 -9.70
N THR A 179 -11.05 -19.41 -8.81
CA THR A 179 -11.44 -20.78 -9.15
C THR A 179 -12.61 -20.68 -10.13
N ALA A 180 -12.47 -21.26 -11.32
CA ALA A 180 -13.56 -21.25 -12.30
C ALA A 180 -14.83 -21.84 -11.68
N SER A 181 -15.88 -21.03 -11.59
CA SER A 181 -17.21 -21.50 -11.18
C SER A 181 -17.63 -22.62 -12.12
N ALA A 182 -18.07 -23.76 -11.57
CA ALA A 182 -18.58 -24.87 -12.35
C ALA A 182 -19.62 -24.38 -13.36
N THR A 183 -19.48 -24.84 -14.60
CA THR A 183 -20.36 -24.56 -15.74
C THR A 183 -21.83 -24.66 -15.34
N PRO A 184 -22.71 -23.70 -15.71
CA PRO A 184 -24.15 -23.89 -15.54
C PRO A 184 -24.55 -25.12 -16.36
N GLY A 185 -25.13 -26.11 -15.70
CA GLY A 185 -25.66 -27.31 -16.36
C GLY A 185 -26.61 -26.91 -17.49
N LYS A 186 -26.46 -27.60 -18.62
CA LYS A 186 -27.34 -27.49 -19.79
C LYS A 186 -28.81 -27.67 -19.43
#